data_AF-A0A558R8L9-F1
#
_entry.id   AF-A0A558R8L9-F1
#
_cell.length_a   1.000
_cell.length_b   1.000
_cell.length_c   1.000
_cell.angle_alpha   90.00
_cell.angle_beta   90.00
_cell.angle_gamma   90.00
#
_symmetry.space_group_name_H-M   'P 1'
#
loop_
_entity.id
_entity.type
_entity.pdbx_description
1 polymer ?
#
loop_
_entity_poly.entity_id
_entity_poly.type
_entity_poly.pdbx_seq_one_letter_code
_entity_poly.pdbx_strand_id
1 'polypeptide(L)' 'MAVRGGAGIFAKNIFDRRILLSQNTVLPTTADFGAPGYSTFGQTLQRQIGASLRYNFGSR' A
#
# COMPACT_ATOMS: atom_id res chain seq x y z
N MET A 1 8.63 29.97 16.53
CA MET A 1 8.60 28.73 15.74
C MET A 1 7.17 28.18 15.83
N ALA A 2 6.41 28.09 14.74
CA ALA A 2 5.01 27.67 14.82
C ALA A 2 4.91 26.17 14.54
N VAL A 3 4.57 25.41 15.57
CA VAL A 3 4.31 23.98 15.47
C VAL A 3 2.93 23.80 14.85
N ARG A 4 2.88 23.28 13.62
CA ARG A 4 1.63 22.82 13.00
C ARG A 4 1.69 21.30 12.89
N GLY A 5 1.14 20.65 13.91
CA GLY A 5 0.86 19.21 13.91
C GLY A 5 -0.62 18.94 13.72
N GLY A 6 -0.97 17.71 13.36
CA GLY A 6 -2.34 17.24 13.22
C GLY A 6 -2.48 15.82 13.74
N ALA A 7 -3.60 15.56 14.42
CA ALA A 7 -4.02 14.22 14.82
C ALA A 7 -5.24 13.82 14.01
N GLY A 8 -5.35 12.54 13.64
CA GLY A 8 -6.49 12.03 12.89
C GLY A 8 -6.76 10.55 13.20
N ILE A 9 -8.00 10.15 13.02
CA ILE A 9 -8.42 8.74 12.99
C ILE A 9 -8.73 8.35 11.56
N PHE A 10 -8.47 7.09 11.22
CA PHE A 10 -8.78 6.57 9.89
C PHE A 10 -9.34 5.15 9.96
N ALA A 11 -10.18 4.83 8.98
CA ALA A 11 -10.63 3.48 8.72
C ALA A 11 -10.46 3.19 7.22
N LYS A 12 -9.84 2.05 6.90
CA LYS A 12 -9.64 1.57 5.53
C LYS A 12 -10.38 0.24 5.37
N ASN A 13 -10.93 0.02 4.18
CA ASN A 13 -11.67 -1.20 3.83
C ASN A 13 -12.74 -1.56 4.88
N ILE A 14 -13.62 -0.61 5.21
CA ILE A 14 -14.61 -0.74 6.31
C ILE A 14 -15.54 -1.95 6.13
N PHE A 15 -15.75 -2.36 4.88
CA PHE A 15 -16.59 -3.50 4.50
C PHE A 15 -15.81 -4.82 4.30
N ASP A 16 -14.52 -4.87 4.66
CA ASP A 16 -13.61 -6.01 4.48
C ASP A 16 -13.67 -6.65 3.07
N ARG A 17 -13.83 -5.81 2.04
CA ARG A 17 -13.89 -6.30 0.66
C ARG A 17 -12.53 -6.82 0.26
N ARG A 18 -12.49 -8.05 -0.28
CA ARG A 18 -11.28 -8.67 -0.82
C ARG A 18 -11.35 -8.73 -2.33
N ILE A 19 -10.38 -8.09 -2.99
CA ILE A 19 -10.24 -8.10 -4.44
C ILE A 19 -8.86 -8.67 -4.76
N LEU A 20 -8.80 -9.53 -5.76
CA LEU A 20 -7.53 -9.97 -6.34
C LEU A 20 -6.90 -8.80 -7.09
N LEU A 21 -5.71 -8.40 -6.62
CA LEU A 21 -4.85 -7.45 -7.28
C LEU A 21 -3.95 -8.24 -8.22
N SER A 22 -4.27 -8.21 -9.51
CA SER A 22 -3.38 -8.73 -10.54
C SER A 22 -2.18 -7.78 -10.65
N GLN A 23 -0.99 -8.25 -10.26
CA GLN A 23 0.26 -7.58 -10.60
C GLN A 23 0.91 -8.37 -11.72
N ASN A 24 0.90 -7.81 -12.94
CA ASN A 24 1.68 -8.37 -14.03
C ASN A 24 3.14 -7.96 -13.82
N THR A 25 3.84 -8.67 -12.96
CA THR A 25 5.29 -8.47 -12.79
C THR A 25 5.96 -9.15 -13.97
N VAL A 26 6.27 -8.39 -15.03
CA VAL A 26 7.22 -8.85 -16.05
C VAL A 26 8.59 -8.84 -15.37
N LEU A 27 8.96 -9.95 -14.71
CA LEU A 27 10.35 -10.16 -14.34
C LEU A 27 11.16 -10.18 -15.65
N PRO A 28 12.27 -9.42 -15.76
CA PRO A 28 13.17 -9.58 -16.89
C PRO A 28 13.79 -10.96 -16.78
N THR A 29 13.22 -11.93 -17.50
CA THR A 29 13.77 -13.28 -17.58
C THR A 29 15.03 -13.20 -18.44
N THR A 30 16.21 -13.19 -17.82
CA THR A 30 17.46 -13.55 -18.53
C THR A 30 17.52 -15.06 -18.83
N ALA A 31 16.39 -15.76 -18.86
CA ALA A 31 16.29 -17.18 -19.09
C ALA A 31 15.23 -17.43 -20.17
N ASP A 32 15.73 -17.81 -21.33
CA ASP A 32 15.14 -18.64 -22.38
C ASP A 32 13.71 -18.31 -22.86
N PHE A 33 13.64 -18.03 -24.16
CA PHE A 33 12.39 -17.94 -24.94
C PHE A 33 11.47 -19.14 -24.64
N GLY A 34 10.46 -18.93 -23.80
CA GLY A 34 9.40 -19.93 -23.54
C GLY A 34 9.00 -20.17 -22.07
N ALA A 35 9.62 -19.53 -21.08
CA ALA A 35 9.20 -19.71 -19.69
C ALA A 35 7.81 -19.08 -19.42
N PRO A 36 6.82 -19.81 -18.87
CA PRO A 36 5.53 -19.23 -18.51
C PRO A 36 5.75 -18.18 -17.41
N GLY A 37 5.35 -16.93 -17.68
CA GLY A 37 5.44 -15.86 -16.70
C GLY A 37 4.68 -16.23 -15.42
N TYR A 38 5.33 -16.10 -14.26
CA TYR A 38 4.67 -16.30 -12.97
C TYR A 38 3.77 -15.09 -12.69
N SER A 39 2.45 -15.29 -12.73
CA SER A 39 1.49 -14.28 -12.27
C SER A 39 1.36 -14.37 -10.75
N THR A 40 1.91 -13.41 -10.03
CA THR A 40 1.68 -13.26 -8.59
C THR A 40 0.41 -12.44 -8.37
N PHE A 41 -0.53 -13.01 -7.60
CA PHE A 41 -1.76 -12.32 -7.22
C PHE A 41 -1.62 -11.80 -5.80
N GLY A 42 -1.64 -10.47 -5.64
CA GLY A 42 -1.85 -9.84 -4.34
C GLY A 42 -3.34 -9.85 -3.97
N GLN A 43 -3.69 -9.78 -2.70
CA GLN A 43 -5.05 -9.48 -2.27
C GLN A 43 -5.08 -8.12 -1.59
N THR A 44 -6.20 -7.40 -1.70
CA THR A 44 -6.40 -6.18 -0.92
C THR A 44 -6.33 -6.48 0.58
N LEU A 45 -5.71 -5.59 1.35
CA LEU A 45 -5.60 -5.72 2.80
C LEU A 45 -6.98 -5.80 3.46
N GLN A 46 -7.06 -6.52 4.59
CA GLN A 46 -8.25 -6.61 5.43
C GLN A 46 -8.64 -5.23 6.00
N ARG A 47 -9.82 -5.14 6.62
CA ARG A 47 -10.28 -3.94 7.34
C ARG A 47 -9.22 -3.45 8.34
N GLN A 48 -8.90 -2.17 8.27
CA GLN A 48 -7.95 -1.51 9.17
C GLN A 48 -8.58 -0.28 9.81
N ILE A 49 -8.36 -0.10 11.11
CA ILE A 49 -8.73 1.09 11.86
C ILE A 49 -7.49 1.55 12.61
N GLY A 50 -7.22 2.84 12.62
CA GLY A 50 -6.04 3.37 13.29
C GLY A 50 -6.12 4.87 13.55
N ALA A 51 -5.09 5.37 14.22
CA ALA A 51 -4.88 6.77 14.48
C ALA A 51 -3.52 7.21 13.91
N SER A 52 -3.42 8.46 13.49
CA SER A 52 -2.18 9.06 13.02
C SER A 52 -1.90 10.34 13.79
N LEU A 53 -0.63 10.51 14.14
CA LEU A 53 -0.08 11.74 14.72
C LEU A 53 0.99 12.23 13.76
N ARG A 54 0.81 13.45 13.25
CA ARG A 54 1.79 14.09 12.38
C ARG A 54 2.30 15.35 13.03
N TYR A 55 3.61 15.45 13.15
CA TYR A 55 4.29 16.64 13.60
C TYR A 55 5.24 17.11 12.51
N ASN A 56 5.14 18.38 12.12
CA ASN A 56 6.06 18.98 11.15
C ASN A 56 7.01 19.91 11.92
N PHE A 57 8.31 19.59 11.88
CA PHE A 57 9.35 20.51 12.35
C PHE A 57 9.77 21.41 11.18
N GLY A 58 9.69 22.72 11.37
CA GLY A 58 10.22 23.71 10.44
C GLY A 58 10.83 24.87 11.22
N SER A 59 12.10 25.15 10.98
CA SER A 59 12.70 26.46 11.26
C SER A 59 12.30 27.41 10.14
N ARG A 60 11.99 28.65 10.51
CA ARG A 60 11.77 29.74 9.56
C ARG A 60 13.04 30.00 8.75
#